data_AF-A0A966I4G5-F1
#
_entry.id   AF-A0A966I4G5-F1
#
_cell.length_a   1.000
_cell.length_b   1.000
_cell.length_c   1.000
_cell.angle_alpha   90.00
_cell.angle_beta   90.00
_cell.angle_gamma   90.00
#
_symmetry.space_group_name_H-M   'P 1'
#
loop_
_entity.id
_entity.type
_entity.pdbx_description
1 polymer ?
#
loop_
_entity_poly.entity_id
_entity_poly.type
_entity_poly.pdbx_seq_one_letter_code
_entity_poly.pdbx_strand_id
1 'polypeptide(L)'
;MVWMVVVFVDDIAMGITNVVRAEEHLPNTPKQQMLWQALGKTPPVWAHVPVLVNEQRKKLSKRRDKVALEQYRAEGVVADAMVNYLMTLGWAPTGDTEIVDFAQIVADFRLASVNHSSAFFDVKKLGAFNGEYLRKMSTDEFIAACEPWLSGTAPSVP
;
A
#
# COMPACT_ATOMS: atom_id res chain seq x y z
N MET A 1 -18.43 4.88 -17.78
CA MET A 1 -17.95 4.68 -19.17
C MET A 1 -16.71 5.53 -19.46
N VAL A 2 -16.74 6.84 -19.16
CA VAL A 2 -15.63 7.79 -19.46
C VAL A 2 -14.28 7.42 -18.81
N TRP A 3 -14.26 7.02 -17.53
CA TRP A 3 -13.01 6.66 -16.84
C TRP A 3 -12.24 5.51 -17.52
N MET A 4 -12.96 4.49 -18.01
CA MET A 4 -12.33 3.33 -18.63
C MET A 4 -11.61 3.69 -19.92
N VAL A 5 -12.12 4.70 -20.65
CA VAL A 5 -11.56 5.19 -21.91
C VAL A 5 -10.25 5.93 -21.67
N VAL A 6 -10.20 6.79 -20.65
CA VAL A 6 -8.99 7.56 -20.34
C VAL A 6 -7.85 6.62 -19.91
N VAL A 7 -8.12 5.72 -18.95
CA VAL A 7 -7.09 4.84 -18.38
C VAL A 7 -6.42 3.97 -19.44
N PHE A 8 -7.18 3.31 -20.32
CA PHE A 8 -6.56 2.39 -21.27
C PHE A 8 -5.79 3.12 -22.39
N VAL A 9 -6.24 4.32 -22.78
CA VAL A 9 -5.52 5.15 -23.76
C VAL A 9 -4.18 5.59 -23.19
N ASP A 10 -4.17 6.04 -21.93
CA ASP A 10 -2.95 6.44 -21.23
C ASP A 10 -2.01 5.24 -21.01
N ASP A 11 -2.53 4.09 -20.60
CA ASP A 11 -1.72 2.87 -20.42
C ASP A 11 -1.04 2.45 -21.74
N ILE A 12 -1.73 2.57 -22.88
CA ILE A 12 -1.16 2.33 -24.21
C ILE A 12 -0.08 3.36 -24.53
N ALA A 13 -0.37 4.65 -24.35
CA ALA A 13 0.51 5.74 -24.72
C ALA A 13 1.81 5.75 -23.88
N MET A 14 1.72 5.34 -22.61
CA MET A 14 2.85 5.25 -21.69
C MET A 14 3.58 3.90 -21.75
N GLY A 15 3.11 2.95 -22.55
CA GLY A 15 3.76 1.64 -22.70
C GLY A 15 3.71 0.78 -21.44
N ILE A 16 2.62 0.86 -20.67
CA ILE A 16 2.45 0.11 -19.43
C ILE A 16 2.40 -1.40 -19.74
N THR A 17 3.29 -2.17 -19.11
CA THR A 17 3.39 -3.62 -19.31
C THR A 17 2.65 -4.42 -18.24
N ASN A 18 2.57 -3.89 -17.01
CA ASN A 18 1.93 -4.51 -15.86
C ASN A 18 1.02 -3.49 -15.16
N VAL A 19 -0.25 -3.82 -15.00
CA VAL A 19 -1.22 -3.02 -14.26
C VAL A 19 -1.50 -3.68 -12.91
N VAL A 20 -0.96 -3.11 -11.84
CA VAL A 20 -1.21 -3.53 -10.46
C VAL A 20 -2.26 -2.61 -9.84
N ARG A 21 -3.39 -3.16 -9.40
CA ARG A 21 -4.51 -2.35 -8.86
C ARG A 21 -5.39 -3.13 -7.90
N ALA A 22 -6.23 -2.45 -7.13
CA ALA A 22 -7.16 -3.09 -6.22
C ALA A 22 -8.14 -4.03 -6.94
N GLU A 23 -8.46 -5.16 -6.30
CA GLU A 23 -9.40 -6.18 -6.81
C GLU A 23 -10.80 -5.65 -7.13
N GLU A 24 -11.22 -4.53 -6.55
CA GLU A 24 -12.48 -3.86 -6.90
C GLU A 24 -12.59 -3.48 -8.39
N HIS A 25 -11.46 -3.38 -9.09
CA HIS A 25 -11.40 -3.10 -10.52
C HIS A 25 -11.37 -4.35 -11.40
N LEU A 26 -11.36 -5.56 -10.82
CA LEU A 26 -11.35 -6.82 -11.57
C LEU A 26 -12.50 -6.91 -12.58
N PRO A 27 -13.76 -6.50 -12.29
CA PRO A 27 -14.85 -6.54 -13.27
C PRO A 27 -14.66 -5.62 -14.48
N ASN A 28 -13.74 -4.65 -14.40
CA ASN A 28 -13.43 -3.74 -15.50
C ASN A 28 -12.41 -4.32 -16.48
N THR A 29 -11.61 -5.30 -16.05
CA THR A 29 -10.51 -5.88 -16.83
C THR A 29 -10.96 -6.47 -18.17
N PRO A 30 -12.03 -7.30 -18.25
CA PRO A 30 -12.47 -7.88 -19.53
C PRO A 30 -12.85 -6.80 -20.55
N LYS A 31 -13.51 -5.73 -20.10
CA LYS A 31 -13.91 -4.61 -20.96
C LYS A 31 -12.69 -3.84 -21.46
N GLN A 32 -11.71 -3.58 -20.60
CA GLN A 32 -10.46 -2.92 -21.00
C GLN A 32 -9.68 -3.79 -21.99
N GLN A 33 -9.59 -5.10 -21.76
CA GLN A 33 -8.94 -6.04 -22.66
C GLN A 33 -9.55 -6.01 -24.08
N MET A 34 -10.88 -5.96 -24.19
CA MET A 34 -11.56 -5.82 -25.48
C MET A 34 -11.20 -4.51 -26.19
N LEU A 35 -11.07 -3.40 -25.45
CA LEU A 35 -10.69 -2.10 -26.03
C LEU A 35 -9.25 -2.11 -26.56
N TRP A 36 -8.31 -2.71 -25.83
CA TRP A 36 -6.93 -2.89 -26.28
C TRP A 36 -6.87 -3.70 -27.58
N GLN A 37 -7.59 -4.82 -27.62
CA GLN A 37 -7.67 -5.68 -28.80
C GLN A 37 -8.31 -4.98 -30.00
N ALA A 38 -9.35 -4.18 -29.77
CA ALA A 38 -10.01 -3.40 -30.82
C ALA A 38 -9.08 -2.35 -31.47
N LEU A 39 -8.07 -1.87 -30.74
CA LEU A 39 -7.04 -0.97 -31.27
C LEU A 39 -5.81 -1.73 -31.83
N GLY A 40 -5.87 -3.06 -31.92
CA GLY A 40 -4.75 -3.89 -32.40
C GLY A 40 -3.54 -3.86 -31.45
N LYS A 41 -3.75 -3.60 -30.15
CA LYS A 41 -2.69 -3.56 -29.14
C LYS A 41 -2.70 -4.80 -28.26
N THR A 42 -1.52 -5.22 -27.81
CA THR A 42 -1.37 -6.31 -26.84
C THR A 42 -1.70 -5.79 -25.44
N PRO A 43 -2.70 -6.34 -24.74
CA PRO A 43 -3.03 -5.89 -23.41
C PRO A 43 -1.92 -6.16 -22.37
N PRO A 44 -1.84 -5.37 -21.29
CA PRO A 44 -0.85 -5.57 -20.24
C PRO A 44 -1.17 -6.82 -19.40
N VAL A 45 -0.21 -7.23 -18.58
CA VAL A 45 -0.48 -8.20 -17.51
C VAL A 45 -1.19 -7.49 -16.36
N TRP A 46 -2.33 -8.01 -15.91
CA TRP A 46 -3.04 -7.45 -14.76
C TRP A 46 -2.77 -8.24 -13.49
N ALA A 47 -2.47 -7.53 -12.41
CA ALA A 47 -2.44 -8.07 -11.06
C ALA A 47 -3.42 -7.30 -10.16
N HIS A 48 -4.35 -8.05 -9.58
CA HIS A 48 -5.37 -7.50 -8.70
C HIS A 48 -4.99 -7.80 -7.25
N VAL A 49 -4.65 -6.76 -6.50
CA VAL A 49 -4.21 -6.87 -5.09
C VAL A 49 -5.43 -6.93 -4.16
N PRO A 50 -5.35 -7.69 -3.05
CA PRO A 50 -6.48 -7.95 -2.18
C PRO A 50 -7.04 -6.68 -1.55
N VAL A 51 -8.34 -6.69 -1.28
CA VAL A 51 -9.01 -5.60 -0.59
C VAL A 51 -8.61 -5.58 0.90
N LEU A 52 -8.36 -4.37 1.42
CA LEU A 52 -8.14 -4.15 2.84
C LEU A 52 -9.47 -4.15 3.61
N VAL A 53 -9.51 -4.91 4.70
CA VAL A 53 -10.68 -5.07 5.56
C VAL A 53 -10.38 -4.67 7.01
N ASN A 54 -11.41 -4.29 7.75
CA ASN A 54 -11.32 -4.07 9.20
C ASN A 54 -11.53 -5.37 9.99
N GLU A 55 -11.57 -5.26 11.31
CA GLU A 55 -11.69 -6.39 12.24
C GLU A 55 -12.99 -7.19 12.02
N GLN A 56 -14.05 -6.52 11.57
CA GLN A 56 -15.32 -7.14 11.19
C GLN A 56 -15.32 -7.74 9.78
N ARG A 57 -14.15 -7.84 9.12
CA ARG A 57 -13.99 -8.26 7.71
C ARG A 57 -14.76 -7.40 6.71
N LYS A 58 -15.14 -6.18 7.09
CA LYS A 58 -15.76 -5.22 6.17
C LYS A 58 -14.69 -4.41 5.47
N LYS A 59 -14.90 -4.10 4.19
CA LYS A 59 -14.02 -3.20 3.43
C LYS A 59 -13.81 -1.88 4.17
N LEU A 60 -12.55 -1.48 4.29
CA LEU A 60 -12.18 -0.19 4.87
C LEU A 60 -12.83 0.96 4.10
N SER A 61 -13.28 1.97 4.84
CA SER A 61 -13.97 3.12 4.28
C SER A 61 -13.63 4.40 5.03
N LYS A 62 -13.44 5.49 4.28
CA LYS A 62 -13.20 6.83 4.84
C LYS A 62 -14.28 7.32 5.83
N ARG A 63 -15.48 6.74 5.76
CA ARG A 63 -16.63 7.14 6.59
C ARG A 63 -16.65 6.46 7.96
N ARG A 64 -16.04 5.28 8.08
CA ARG A 64 -16.12 4.45 9.30
C ARG A 64 -14.77 4.16 9.91
N ASP A 65 -13.73 4.15 9.09
CA ASP A 65 -12.43 3.60 9.44
C ASP A 65 -11.35 4.68 9.26
N LYS A 66 -10.32 4.62 10.10
CA LYS A 66 -9.11 5.42 9.97
C LYS A 66 -8.32 4.88 8.77
N VAL A 67 -8.31 5.61 7.66
CA VAL A 67 -7.68 5.15 6.40
C VAL A 67 -6.73 6.17 5.78
N ALA A 68 -6.70 7.40 6.31
CA ALA A 68 -5.84 8.46 5.81
C ALA A 68 -4.43 8.32 6.41
N LEU A 69 -3.41 8.26 5.56
CA LEU A 69 -2.01 8.13 5.98
C LEU A 69 -1.58 9.31 6.88
N GLU A 70 -2.12 10.50 6.60
CA GLU A 70 -1.88 11.73 7.35
C GLU A 70 -2.28 11.59 8.82
N GLN A 71 -3.34 10.84 9.11
CA GLN A 71 -3.78 10.61 10.49
C GLN A 71 -2.83 9.67 11.24
N TYR A 72 -2.18 8.73 10.55
CA TYR A 72 -1.15 7.88 11.17
C TYR A 72 0.15 8.66 11.37
N ARG A 73 0.52 9.50 10.40
CA ARG A 73 1.67 10.40 10.52
C ARG A 73 1.52 11.36 11.70
N ALA A 74 0.33 11.95 11.90
CA ALA A 74 0.05 12.85 13.02
C ALA A 74 0.14 12.15 14.39
N GLU A 75 -0.11 10.84 14.43
CA GLU A 75 0.07 10.01 15.63
C GLU A 75 1.51 9.50 15.84
N GLY A 76 2.47 9.92 15.01
CA GLY A 76 3.88 9.53 15.15
C GLY A 76 4.22 8.15 14.57
N VAL A 77 3.42 7.66 13.62
CA VAL A 77 3.83 6.51 12.81
C VAL A 77 4.91 6.94 11.83
N VAL A 78 6.09 6.33 11.93
CA VAL A 78 7.22 6.63 11.05
C VAL A 78 7.02 5.98 9.67
N ALA A 79 7.52 6.63 8.63
CA ALA A 79 7.26 6.24 7.25
C ALA A 79 7.72 4.79 6.95
N ASP A 80 8.91 4.41 7.40
CA ASP A 80 9.46 3.08 7.15
C ASP A 80 8.64 1.97 7.80
N ALA A 81 8.13 2.21 9.02
CA ALA A 81 7.23 1.30 9.70
C ALA A 81 5.91 1.14 8.94
N MET A 82 5.33 2.24 8.45
CA MET A 82 4.12 2.21 7.64
C MET A 82 4.35 1.44 6.32
N VAL A 83 5.45 1.72 5.61
CA VAL A 83 5.79 1.02 4.36
C VAL A 83 5.92 -0.48 4.60
N ASN A 84 6.74 -0.89 5.57
CA ASN A 84 6.95 -2.30 5.86
C ASN A 84 5.65 -2.99 6.31
N TYR A 85 4.84 -2.34 7.15
CA TYR A 85 3.55 -2.87 7.55
C TYR A 85 2.60 -3.05 6.36
N LEU A 86 2.47 -2.04 5.48
CA LEU A 86 1.62 -2.13 4.29
C LEU A 86 2.05 -3.25 3.35
N MET A 87 3.36 -3.50 3.24
CA MET A 87 3.88 -4.63 2.47
C MET A 87 3.43 -5.98 3.03
N THR A 88 3.16 -6.09 4.34
CA THR A 88 2.62 -7.33 4.93
C THR A 88 1.14 -7.60 4.56
N LEU A 89 0.46 -6.62 3.97
CA LEU A 89 -0.96 -6.71 3.59
C LEU A 89 -1.14 -7.40 2.23
N GLY A 90 -0.77 -8.66 2.16
CA GLY A 90 -0.86 -9.47 0.94
C GLY A 90 0.46 -10.13 0.54
N TRP A 91 1.57 -9.77 1.18
CA TRP A 91 2.87 -10.36 0.93
C TRP A 91 3.61 -10.56 2.26
N ALA A 92 4.65 -11.38 2.30
CA ALA A 92 5.52 -11.52 3.45
C ALA A 92 6.97 -11.64 2.98
N PRO A 93 7.94 -11.02 3.69
CA PRO A 93 9.36 -11.18 3.39
C PRO A 93 9.81 -12.61 3.64
N THR A 94 10.98 -12.96 3.10
CA THR A 94 11.60 -14.25 3.41
C THR A 94 12.25 -14.21 4.80
N GLY A 95 12.23 -15.33 5.52
CA GLY A 95 12.81 -15.45 6.86
C GLY A 95 11.78 -15.47 8.00
N ASP A 96 12.26 -15.27 9.23
CA ASP A 96 11.47 -15.47 10.45
C ASP A 96 10.82 -14.19 10.98
N THR A 97 11.09 -13.04 10.36
CA THR A 97 10.58 -11.73 10.80
C THR A 97 9.89 -10.99 9.66
N GLU A 98 8.79 -10.33 9.98
CA GLU A 98 8.10 -9.45 9.05
C GLU A 98 8.63 -8.01 9.09
N ILE A 99 9.47 -7.68 10.10
CA ILE A 99 10.03 -6.33 10.30
C ILE A 99 11.42 -6.27 9.65
N VAL A 100 11.45 -5.80 8.40
CA VAL A 100 12.61 -5.78 7.51
C VAL A 100 12.79 -4.40 6.90
N ASP A 101 14.02 -4.02 6.57
CA ASP A 101 14.27 -2.73 5.91
C ASP A 101 13.72 -2.69 4.46
N PHE A 102 13.68 -1.48 3.90
CA PHE A 102 13.20 -1.28 2.53
C PHE A 102 14.06 -1.99 1.48
N ALA A 103 15.37 -2.12 1.71
CA ALA A 103 16.27 -2.80 0.78
C ALA A 103 15.94 -4.29 0.65
N GLN A 104 15.65 -4.95 1.77
CA GLN A 104 15.19 -6.33 1.82
C GLN A 104 13.83 -6.50 1.14
N ILE A 105 12.89 -5.56 1.35
CA ILE A 105 11.59 -5.57 0.65
C ILE A 105 11.82 -5.55 -0.86
N VAL A 106 12.68 -4.65 -1.36
CA VAL A 106 12.99 -4.56 -2.80
C VAL A 106 13.65 -5.84 -3.32
N ALA A 107 14.56 -6.44 -2.55
CA ALA A 107 15.25 -7.67 -2.94
C ALA A 107 14.30 -8.88 -3.02
N ASP A 108 13.41 -9.02 -2.04
CA ASP A 108 12.55 -10.20 -1.88
C ASP A 108 11.22 -10.10 -2.63
N PHE A 109 10.71 -8.88 -2.86
CA PHE A 109 9.36 -8.72 -3.38
C PHE A 109 9.23 -9.34 -4.77
N ARG A 110 8.24 -10.23 -4.91
CA ARG A 110 7.80 -10.77 -6.19
C ARG A 110 6.29 -10.66 -6.24
N LEU A 111 5.77 -10.06 -7.32
CA LEU A 111 4.33 -9.89 -7.50
C LEU A 111 3.58 -11.23 -7.49
N ALA A 112 4.21 -12.30 -7.98
CA ALA A 112 3.67 -13.66 -7.94
C ALA A 112 3.53 -14.25 -6.52
N SER A 113 4.19 -13.67 -5.53
CA SER A 113 4.11 -14.07 -4.12
C SER A 113 3.01 -13.33 -3.36
N VAL A 114 2.26 -12.44 -4.02
CA VAL A 114 1.14 -11.72 -3.40
C VAL A 114 -0.07 -12.66 -3.29
N ASN A 115 -0.62 -12.80 -2.09
CA ASN A 115 -1.79 -13.61 -1.82
C ASN A 115 -3.10 -12.89 -2.21
N HIS A 116 -4.14 -13.68 -2.49
CA HIS A 116 -5.44 -13.18 -2.93
C HIS A 116 -6.43 -12.95 -1.78
N SER A 117 -6.09 -13.35 -0.55
CA SER A 117 -6.99 -13.25 0.59
C SER A 117 -7.10 -11.79 1.05
N SER A 118 -8.31 -11.36 1.44
CA SER A 118 -8.49 -10.01 1.99
C SER A 118 -7.56 -9.77 3.18
N ALA A 119 -6.80 -8.67 3.13
CA ALA A 119 -5.84 -8.33 4.16
C ALA A 119 -6.50 -7.53 5.28
N PHE A 120 -6.42 -8.03 6.51
CA PHE A 120 -6.92 -7.32 7.67
C PHE A 120 -5.93 -6.22 8.09
N PHE A 121 -6.41 -4.97 8.13
CA PHE A 121 -5.62 -3.85 8.61
C PHE A 121 -5.64 -3.82 10.15
N ASP A 122 -4.70 -4.54 10.74
CA ASP A 122 -4.44 -4.57 12.18
C ASP A 122 -3.62 -3.35 12.67
N VAL A 123 -4.29 -2.40 13.31
CA VAL A 123 -3.65 -1.20 13.89
C VAL A 123 -2.71 -1.55 15.06
N LYS A 124 -2.97 -2.64 15.80
CA LYS A 124 -2.09 -3.07 16.89
C LYS A 124 -0.78 -3.60 16.32
N LYS A 125 -0.84 -4.38 15.24
CA LYS A 125 0.34 -4.84 14.50
C LYS A 125 1.15 -3.66 13.95
N LEU A 126 0.49 -2.65 13.38
CA LEU A 126 1.17 -1.41 12.95
C LEU A 126 1.90 -0.72 14.12
N GLY A 127 1.27 -0.67 15.30
CA GLY A 127 1.92 -0.14 16.51
C GLY A 127 3.17 -0.92 16.93
N ALA A 128 3.14 -2.25 16.83
CA ALA A 128 4.31 -3.09 17.08
C ALA A 128 5.44 -2.82 16.08
N PHE A 129 5.12 -2.69 14.79
CA PHE A 129 6.09 -2.30 13.76
C PHE A 129 6.70 -0.94 14.08
N ASN A 130 5.86 0.07 14.33
CA ASN A 130 6.32 1.42 14.66
C ASN A 130 7.27 1.43 15.86
N GLY A 131 6.95 0.67 16.90
CA GLY A 131 7.79 0.52 18.09
C GLY A 131 9.18 -0.04 17.76
N GLU A 132 9.28 -1.05 16.90
CA GLU A 132 10.60 -1.59 16.52
C GLU A 132 11.41 -0.64 15.65
N TYR A 133 10.77 0.06 14.72
CA TYR A 133 11.46 1.07 13.92
C TYR A 133 12.00 2.21 14.79
N LEU A 134 11.21 2.71 15.74
CA LEU A 134 11.66 3.74 16.68
C LEU A 134 12.81 3.26 17.57
N ARG A 135 12.81 2.01 18.03
CA ARG A 135 13.90 1.43 18.81
C ARG A 135 15.18 1.21 18.01
N LYS A 136 15.07 1.01 16.70
CA LYS A 136 16.22 0.82 15.80
C LYS A 136 16.92 2.13 15.42
N MET A 137 16.26 3.28 15.59
CA MET A 137 16.84 4.58 15.30
C MET A 137 18.04 4.85 16.22
N SER A 138 19.04 5.53 15.68
CA SER A 138 20.07 6.18 16.50
C SER A 138 19.44 7.27 17.36
N THR A 139 20.13 7.67 18.43
CA THR A 139 19.66 8.74 19.31
C THR A 139 19.40 10.05 18.55
N ASP A 140 20.29 10.41 17.62
CA ASP A 140 20.15 11.64 16.83
C ASP A 140 18.95 11.57 15.87
N GLU A 141 18.73 10.44 15.20
CA GLU A 141 17.56 10.23 14.34
C GLU A 141 16.26 10.27 15.14
N PHE A 142 16.25 9.66 16.33
CA PHE A 142 15.09 9.67 17.21
C PHE A 142 14.76 11.09 17.70
N ILE A 143 15.78 11.87 18.09
CA ILE A 143 15.60 13.28 18.46
C ILE A 143 15.01 14.07 17.29
N ALA A 144 15.57 13.93 16.09
CA ALA A 144 15.05 14.59 14.89
C ALA A 144 13.61 14.16 14.56
N ALA A 145 13.30 12.88 14.75
CA ALA A 145 11.95 12.35 14.59
C ALA A 145 10.98 12.91 15.64
N CYS A 146 11.42 13.29 16.84
CA CYS A 146 10.56 13.92 17.86
C CYS A 146 10.38 15.42 17.67
N GLU A 147 11.26 16.10 16.92
CA GLU A 147 11.29 17.56 16.78
C GLU A 147 9.93 18.19 16.42
N PRO A 148 9.11 17.65 15.49
CA PRO A 148 7.80 18.21 15.20
C PRO A 148 6.85 18.25 16.41
N TRP A 149 6.96 17.28 17.32
CA TRP A 149 6.13 17.18 18.52
C TRP A 149 6.63 18.09 19.64
N LEU A 150 7.94 18.34 19.71
CA LEU A 150 8.56 19.21 20.72
C LEU A 150 8.41 20.70 20.38
N SER A 151 8.51 21.06 19.10
CA SER A 151 8.41 22.44 18.62
C SER A 151 6.96 22.91 18.40
N GLY A 152 5.97 22.04 18.57
CA GLY A 152 4.55 22.35 18.37
C GLY A 152 4.12 22.44 16.90
N THR A 153 5.00 22.09 15.96
CA THR A 153 4.69 22.01 14.52
C THR A 153 4.19 20.63 14.11
N ALA A 154 3.75 19.81 15.07
CA ALA A 154 3.21 18.49 14.77
C ALA A 154 2.05 18.66 13.78
N PRO A 155 1.99 17.84 12.72
CA PRO A 155 0.97 18.02 11.70
C PRO A 155 -0.42 17.87 12.34
N SER A 156 -1.15 18.98 12.40
CA SER A 156 -2.54 18.99 12.84
C SER A 156 -3.36 18.16 11.85
N VAL A 157 -4.11 17.17 12.35
CA VAL A 157 -5.08 16.44 11.53
C VAL A 157 -6.22 17.43 11.18
N PRO A 158 -6.54 17.65 9.90
CA PRO A 158 -7.69 18.44 9.49
C PRO A 158 -9.02 17.75 9.80
#